data_AF-A0A0D2M7C1-F1
#
_entry.id   AF-A0A0D2M7C1-F1
#
_cell.length_a   1.000
_cell.length_b   1.000
_cell.length_c   1.000
_cell.angle_alpha   90.00
_cell.angle_beta   90.00
_cell.angle_gamma   90.00
#
_symmetry.space_group_name_H-M   'P 1'
#
loop_
_entity.id
_entity.type
_entity.pdbx_description
1 polymer ?
#
loop_
_entity_poly.entity_id
_entity_poly.type
_entity_poly.pdbx_seq_one_letter_code
_entity_poly.pdbx_strand_id
1 'polypeptide(L)'
;MATSDFSGTSPAAWLAAGGAAAASSPLVADALLAAPQPRTYRELYPELLRATQLIGMWIAGGGAGPRGCLYRFAFEEDCVRVDQLAPAKCFHRSPPVKELFRLGPGHPQHTFSIIEGAAGGAASSSSSRSCLVREQRRAPRRGSSAAAEAAAAVAAGGGHSAASLGSSPPSSFNFEQSGGGSGGSSGGSGSAPPPLLHHFTRLPVPVPTRQHPLAGLWSALYGPHGLEVLRIEYDFTGSAAVIKATKVLGDPNVPAGQVSWMCSAAPVPQPWADEEAAIISRRGWYANMAEVAQQHWDMNHQEGEEQQGEQQEQEMGQGQEQEQEGQPPEGPAVAQQQDQQQQLQQQQPQERHQPKRVVACHKGRGRVAGTGFADPSWVEGRLFVYADGTCGFLWTDEYGFLIDLERMDC
;
A
#
# COMPACT_ATOMS: atom_id res chain seq x y z
N MET A 1 26.77 31.50 22.14
CA MET A 1 25.33 31.84 22.08
C MET A 1 24.56 30.54 22.13
N ALA A 2 23.66 30.43 23.11
CA ALA A 2 23.24 29.18 23.73
C ALA A 2 22.46 28.23 22.81
N THR A 3 22.82 26.95 22.89
CA THR A 3 22.07 25.79 22.41
C THR A 3 20.98 25.46 23.44
N SER A 4 19.71 25.41 23.03
CA SER A 4 18.64 24.84 23.84
C SER A 4 18.15 23.55 23.18
N ASP A 5 18.43 22.43 23.85
CA ASP A 5 17.86 21.12 23.59
C ASP A 5 16.35 21.13 23.80
N PHE A 6 15.60 20.63 22.82
CA PHE A 6 14.19 20.24 23.00
C PHE A 6 14.10 18.72 22.92
N SER A 7 14.12 18.11 24.09
CA SER A 7 13.74 16.72 24.28
C SER A 7 12.25 16.64 24.65
N GLY A 8 11.56 15.67 24.06
CA GLY A 8 10.40 15.02 24.66
C GLY A 8 9.02 15.63 24.41
N THR A 9 8.34 15.18 23.35
CA THR A 9 6.91 14.86 23.47
C THR A 9 6.63 13.54 22.75
N SER A 10 6.17 12.54 23.51
CA SER A 10 5.74 11.24 23.01
C SER A 10 4.45 11.38 22.19
N PRO A 11 4.26 10.60 21.11
CA PRO A 11 3.01 10.55 20.33
C PRO A 11 1.74 10.33 21.18
N ALA A 12 1.86 9.74 22.38
CA ALA A 12 0.74 9.54 23.29
C ALA A 12 0.18 10.86 23.87
N ALA A 13 0.97 11.93 23.96
CA ALA A 13 0.54 13.21 24.53
C ALA A 13 -0.43 13.99 23.61
N TRP A 14 -0.38 13.73 22.30
CA TRP A 14 -1.30 14.35 21.33
C TRP A 14 -2.73 13.80 21.44
N LEU A 15 -2.90 12.54 21.85
CA LEU A 15 -4.23 11.95 22.05
C LEU A 15 -4.96 12.48 23.29
N ALA A 16 -4.25 13.09 24.25
CA ALA A 16 -4.84 13.58 25.49
C ALA A 16 -5.27 15.06 25.45
N ALA A 17 -4.67 15.89 24.60
CA ALA A 17 -4.85 17.35 24.64
C ALA A 17 -5.92 17.90 23.68
N GLY A 18 -6.47 17.10 22.76
CA GLY A 18 -7.42 17.56 21.73
C GLY A 18 -8.91 17.52 22.09
N GLY A 19 -9.27 17.26 23.35
CA GLY A 19 -10.62 16.81 23.74
C GLY A 19 -11.74 17.84 23.92
N ALA A 20 -11.57 19.13 23.60
CA ALA A 20 -12.53 20.15 24.02
C ALA A 20 -12.95 21.18 22.96
N ALA A 21 -13.18 20.76 21.71
CA ALA A 21 -13.93 21.58 20.75
C ALA A 21 -14.75 20.69 19.78
N ALA A 22 -16.08 20.78 19.91
CA ALA A 22 -17.10 20.22 19.01
C ALA A 22 -17.04 18.70 18.74
N ALA A 23 -17.02 17.87 19.79
CA ALA A 23 -17.43 16.47 19.64
C ALA A 23 -18.95 16.42 19.43
N SER A 24 -19.38 16.16 18.19
CA SER A 24 -20.74 15.66 17.93
C SER A 24 -20.97 14.42 18.79
N SER A 25 -22.03 14.44 19.60
CA SER A 25 -22.37 13.37 20.56
C SER A 25 -22.28 11.96 19.93
N PRO A 26 -21.69 10.96 20.61
CA PRO A 26 -21.57 9.59 20.09
C PRO A 26 -22.93 8.93 19.79
N LEU A 27 -24.03 9.48 20.31
CA LEU A 27 -25.40 9.03 20.03
C LEU A 27 -25.88 9.35 18.60
N VAL A 28 -25.23 10.25 17.87
CA VAL A 28 -25.60 10.55 16.46
C VAL A 28 -25.02 9.52 15.49
N ALA A 29 -23.92 8.86 15.85
CA ALA A 29 -23.25 7.91 14.97
C ALA A 29 -24.05 6.61 14.76
N ASP A 30 -24.78 6.13 15.79
CA ASP A 30 -25.55 4.89 15.68
C ASP A 30 -26.84 5.07 14.85
N ALA A 31 -27.42 6.28 14.83
CA ALA A 31 -28.59 6.58 14.01
C ALA A 31 -28.29 6.56 12.50
N LEU A 32 -27.05 6.81 12.09
CA LEU A 32 -26.63 6.79 10.68
C LEU A 32 -26.57 5.38 10.08
N LEU A 33 -26.41 4.34 10.92
CA LEU A 33 -26.28 2.95 10.46
C LEU A 33 -27.61 2.32 10.03
N ALA A 34 -28.73 2.95 10.42
CA ALA A 34 -30.09 2.50 10.13
C ALA A 34 -30.82 3.41 9.12
N ALA A 35 -30.13 4.37 8.51
CA ALA A 35 -30.73 5.21 7.49
C ALA A 35 -31.18 4.33 6.30
N PRO A 36 -32.43 4.48 5.82
CA PRO A 36 -32.88 3.74 4.65
C PRO A 36 -32.01 4.08 3.44
N GLN A 37 -31.74 3.10 2.58
CA GLN A 37 -31.05 3.37 1.31
C GLN A 37 -31.82 4.45 0.53
N PRO A 38 -31.11 5.46 -0.01
CA PRO A 38 -31.74 6.52 -0.78
C PRO A 38 -32.41 5.91 -2.01
N ARG A 39 -33.67 6.26 -2.23
CA ARG A 39 -34.48 5.77 -3.35
C ARG A 39 -34.43 6.71 -4.54
N THR A 40 -33.93 7.92 -4.34
CA THR A 40 -33.85 8.96 -5.36
C THR A 40 -32.51 9.67 -5.32
N TYR A 41 -32.07 10.21 -6.45
CA TYR A 41 -30.88 11.07 -6.50
C TYR A 41 -30.98 12.27 -5.56
N ARG A 42 -32.18 12.77 -5.29
CA ARG A 42 -32.40 13.89 -4.36
C ARG A 42 -32.04 13.53 -2.92
N GLU A 43 -32.24 12.27 -2.53
CA GLU A 43 -31.87 11.75 -1.20
C GLU A 43 -30.38 11.40 -1.12
N LEU A 44 -29.79 10.93 -2.22
CA LEU A 44 -28.37 10.58 -2.30
C LEU A 44 -27.45 11.82 -2.40
N TYR A 45 -27.90 12.87 -3.09
CA TYR A 45 -27.08 14.04 -3.42
C TYR A 45 -26.45 14.75 -2.20
N PRO A 46 -27.16 14.98 -1.08
CA PRO A 46 -26.54 15.60 0.11
C PRO A 46 -25.39 14.77 0.68
N GLU A 47 -25.49 13.45 0.67
CA GLU A 47 -24.42 12.55 1.15
C GLU A 47 -23.22 12.56 0.21
N LEU A 48 -23.46 12.50 -1.11
CA LEU A 48 -22.38 12.64 -2.09
C LEU A 48 -21.71 14.01 -2.00
N LEU A 49 -22.49 15.08 -1.82
CA LEU A 49 -21.97 16.43 -1.66
C LEU A 49 -21.06 16.54 -0.43
N ARG A 50 -21.45 15.93 0.70
CA ARG A 50 -20.60 15.83 1.90
C ARG A 50 -19.31 15.04 1.61
N ALA A 51 -19.42 13.96 0.85
CA ALA A 51 -18.31 13.09 0.49
C ALA A 51 -17.38 13.67 -0.59
N THR A 52 -17.75 14.74 -1.30
CA THR A 52 -16.87 15.42 -2.29
C THR A 52 -15.51 15.80 -1.71
N GLN A 53 -15.46 16.13 -0.42
CA GLN A 53 -14.24 16.49 0.29
C GLN A 53 -13.26 15.31 0.43
N LEU A 54 -13.75 14.08 0.36
CA LEU A 54 -12.94 12.86 0.36
C LEU A 54 -12.29 12.59 -0.99
N ILE A 55 -12.82 13.12 -2.09
CA ILE A 55 -12.36 12.73 -3.42
C ILE A 55 -10.92 13.19 -3.69
N GLY A 56 -10.10 12.28 -4.19
CA GLY A 56 -8.70 12.51 -4.56
C GLY A 56 -7.74 11.50 -3.94
N MET A 57 -6.47 11.91 -3.82
CA MET A 57 -5.38 11.06 -3.36
C MET A 57 -5.08 11.26 -1.87
N TRP A 58 -4.80 10.16 -1.18
CA TRP A 58 -4.53 10.13 0.25
C TRP A 58 -3.38 9.19 0.57
N ILE A 59 -2.71 9.45 1.69
CA ILE A 59 -1.71 8.55 2.28
C ILE A 59 -2.17 8.12 3.67
N ALA A 60 -1.62 7.02 4.19
CA ALA A 60 -1.89 6.63 5.58
C ALA A 60 -1.33 7.68 6.55
N GLY A 61 -2.11 8.05 7.58
CA GLY A 61 -1.74 9.05 8.58
C GLY A 61 -0.67 8.60 9.58
N GLY A 62 -0.07 7.42 9.40
CA GLY A 62 1.01 6.85 10.19
C GLY A 62 1.15 5.35 9.95
N GLY A 63 2.32 4.77 10.28
CA GLY A 63 2.49 3.32 10.36
C GLY A 63 2.63 2.55 9.04
N ALA A 64 2.65 3.21 7.87
CA ALA A 64 2.83 2.54 6.58
C ALA A 64 4.27 2.03 6.30
N GLY A 65 5.19 2.24 7.24
CA GLY A 65 6.59 1.86 7.08
C GLY A 65 7.30 2.64 5.96
N PRO A 66 8.50 2.19 5.54
CA PRO A 66 9.31 2.89 4.55
C PRO A 66 8.68 2.91 3.16
N ARG A 67 7.80 1.95 2.85
CA ARG A 67 7.16 1.86 1.53
C ARG A 67 6.03 2.86 1.33
N GLY A 68 5.41 3.32 2.42
CA GLY A 68 4.21 4.14 2.34
C GLY A 68 3.00 3.38 1.80
N CYS A 69 1.87 4.08 1.75
CA CYS A 69 0.63 3.59 1.17
C CYS A 69 -0.08 4.76 0.48
N LEU A 70 -0.60 4.53 -0.71
CA LEU A 70 -1.33 5.50 -1.50
C LEU A 70 -2.76 5.00 -1.71
N TYR A 71 -3.73 5.88 -1.53
CA TYR A 71 -5.15 5.58 -1.65
C TYR A 71 -5.82 6.57 -2.59
N ARG A 72 -6.77 6.09 -3.38
CA ARG A 72 -7.62 6.90 -4.24
C ARG A 72 -9.06 6.77 -3.78
N PHE A 73 -9.67 7.92 -3.49
CA PHE A 73 -11.09 8.03 -3.16
C PHE A 73 -11.78 8.60 -4.40
N ALA A 74 -12.67 7.82 -5.01
CA ALA A 74 -13.35 8.17 -6.25
C ALA A 74 -14.87 7.97 -6.11
N PHE A 75 -15.65 8.80 -6.79
CA PHE A 75 -17.09 8.58 -6.87
C PHE A 75 -17.41 7.36 -7.73
N GLU A 76 -18.40 6.61 -7.28
CA GLU A 76 -19.19 5.68 -8.08
C GLU A 76 -20.66 6.13 -8.06
N GLU A 77 -21.55 5.35 -8.68
CA GLU A 77 -22.97 5.72 -8.86
C GLU A 77 -23.68 6.10 -7.56
N ASP A 78 -23.41 5.38 -6.46
CA ASP A 78 -24.12 5.53 -5.17
C ASP A 78 -23.20 5.66 -3.94
N CYS A 79 -21.89 5.66 -4.14
CA CYS A 79 -20.91 5.65 -3.07
C CYS A 79 -19.58 6.29 -3.46
N VAL A 80 -18.66 6.36 -2.50
CA VAL A 80 -17.24 6.64 -2.73
C VAL A 80 -16.48 5.33 -2.60
N ARG A 81 -15.84 4.88 -3.68
CA ARG A 81 -14.92 3.74 -3.66
C ARG A 81 -13.56 4.19 -3.18
N VAL A 82 -12.96 3.39 -2.30
CA VAL A 82 -11.60 3.60 -1.80
C VAL A 82 -10.70 2.48 -2.30
N ASP A 83 -9.76 2.86 -3.16
CA ASP A 83 -8.77 2.00 -3.78
C ASP A 83 -7.42 2.19 -3.07
N GLN A 84 -6.74 1.09 -2.72
CA GLN A 84 -5.33 1.12 -2.35
C GLN A 84 -4.47 0.86 -3.59
N LEU A 85 -3.53 1.76 -3.86
CA LEU A 85 -2.48 1.60 -4.86
C LEU A 85 -1.29 0.98 -4.12
N ALA A 86 -1.11 -0.32 -4.29
CA ALA A 86 -0.08 -1.06 -3.57
C ALA A 86 1.29 -0.87 -4.25
N PRO A 87 2.38 -0.81 -3.47
CA PRO A 87 3.72 -0.96 -4.02
C PRO A 87 3.81 -2.34 -4.70
N ALA A 88 4.19 -2.38 -5.97
CA ALA A 88 4.43 -3.63 -6.66
C ALA A 88 5.91 -3.97 -6.61
N LYS A 89 6.25 -5.15 -6.11
CA LYS A 89 7.56 -5.76 -6.37
C LYS A 89 7.70 -6.15 -7.85
N CYS A 90 6.58 -6.38 -8.53
CA CYS A 90 6.50 -6.72 -9.94
C CYS A 90 6.56 -5.48 -10.84
N PHE A 91 7.14 -5.62 -12.02
CA PHE A 91 7.47 -4.54 -12.98
C PHE A 91 6.27 -4.05 -13.79
N HIS A 92 5.10 -3.99 -13.17
CA HIS A 92 3.97 -3.30 -13.78
C HIS A 92 4.30 -1.81 -13.84
N ARG A 93 4.03 -1.16 -14.98
CA ARG A 93 4.19 0.30 -15.14
C ARG A 93 3.13 1.10 -14.39
N SER A 94 2.03 0.44 -14.04
CA SER A 94 0.95 0.99 -13.23
C SER A 94 0.87 0.26 -11.88
N PRO A 95 0.64 0.98 -10.78
CA PRO A 95 0.49 0.34 -9.48
C PRO A 95 -0.75 -0.56 -9.47
N PRO A 96 -0.65 -1.79 -8.92
CA PRO A 96 -1.80 -2.65 -8.73
C PRO A 96 -2.81 -1.96 -7.81
N VAL A 97 -4.07 -2.00 -8.23
CA VAL A 97 -5.19 -1.38 -7.52
C VAL A 97 -5.97 -2.45 -6.80
N LYS A 98 -6.13 -2.29 -5.49
CA LYS A 98 -6.97 -3.15 -4.65
C LYS A 98 -8.10 -2.31 -4.06
N GLU A 99 -9.35 -2.66 -4.36
CA GLU A 99 -10.49 -2.07 -3.64
C GLU A 99 -10.39 -2.44 -2.15
N LEU A 100 -10.47 -1.44 -1.27
CA LEU A 100 -10.47 -1.66 0.18
C LEU A 100 -11.88 -1.68 0.74
N PHE A 101 -12.63 -0.62 0.50
CA PHE A 101 -13.99 -0.46 0.98
C PHE A 101 -14.73 0.63 0.20
N ARG A 102 -16.02 0.75 0.49
CA ARG A 102 -16.92 1.74 -0.08
C ARG A 102 -17.57 2.55 1.05
N LEU A 103 -17.77 3.84 0.81
CA LEU A 103 -18.41 4.77 1.74
C LEU A 103 -19.72 5.27 1.14
N GLY A 104 -20.83 5.14 1.86
CA GLY A 104 -22.10 5.67 1.40
C GLY A 104 -23.29 4.95 2.03
N PRO A 105 -24.52 5.35 1.67
CA PRO A 105 -25.74 4.77 2.25
C PRO A 105 -25.89 3.26 2.03
N GLY A 106 -25.36 2.72 0.94
CA GLY A 106 -25.30 1.27 0.69
C GLY A 106 -24.26 0.51 1.53
N HIS A 107 -23.37 1.22 2.23
CA HIS A 107 -22.22 0.67 2.94
C HIS A 107 -22.17 1.15 4.40
N PRO A 108 -23.18 0.85 5.23
CA PRO A 108 -23.28 1.37 6.60
C PRO A 108 -22.16 0.86 7.52
N GLN A 109 -21.42 -0.18 7.11
CA GLN A 109 -20.27 -0.66 7.88
C GLN A 109 -19.12 0.38 7.92
N HIS A 110 -19.12 1.38 7.05
CA HIS A 110 -18.07 2.39 7.02
C HIS A 110 -18.67 3.78 7.21
N THR A 111 -18.19 4.50 8.21
CA THR A 111 -18.51 5.92 8.41
C THR A 111 -17.22 6.73 8.38
N PHE A 112 -17.31 8.02 8.08
CA PHE A 112 -16.13 8.89 8.02
C PHE A 112 -16.36 10.21 8.73
N SER A 113 -15.26 10.76 9.25
CA SER A 113 -15.16 12.14 9.71
C SER A 113 -13.96 12.82 9.05
N ILE A 114 -14.12 14.10 8.75
CA ILE A 114 -13.04 14.93 8.21
C ILE A 114 -12.50 15.75 9.39
N ILE A 115 -11.19 15.76 9.51
CA ILE A 115 -10.47 16.55 10.50
C ILE A 115 -9.71 17.63 9.72
N GLU A 116 -10.15 18.86 9.87
CA GLU A 116 -9.40 20.00 9.36
C GLU A 116 -8.27 20.29 10.34
N GLY A 117 -7.01 20.12 9.89
CA GLY A 117 -5.87 20.53 10.68
C GLY A 117 -5.92 22.05 10.89
N ALA A 118 -5.70 22.49 12.14
CA ALA A 118 -5.51 23.91 12.42
C ALA A 118 -4.38 24.43 11.52
N ALA A 119 -4.64 25.47 10.73
CA ALA A 119 -3.63 26.13 9.93
C ALA A 119 -2.53 26.64 10.87
N GLY A 120 -1.42 25.89 10.98
CA GLY A 120 -0.26 26.31 11.74
C GLY A 120 0.19 27.68 11.26
N GLY A 121 0.34 28.62 12.18
CA GLY A 121 0.68 30.01 11.88
C GLY A 121 1.95 30.14 11.04
N ALA A 122 1.92 31.14 10.15
CA ALA A 122 2.96 31.62 9.24
C ALA A 122 3.38 30.68 8.08
N ALA A 123 2.99 31.09 6.88
CA ALA A 123 3.54 30.76 5.55
C ALA A 123 3.36 29.35 4.94
N SER A 124 2.85 28.35 5.66
CA SER A 124 2.47 27.06 5.06
C SER A 124 1.03 27.11 4.50
N SER A 125 0.87 27.46 3.23
CA SER A 125 -0.44 27.62 2.56
C SER A 125 -1.23 26.32 2.30
N SER A 126 -0.74 25.18 2.75
CA SER A 126 -1.41 23.88 2.63
C SER A 126 -1.90 23.43 4.00
N SER A 127 -3.17 23.70 4.36
CA SER A 127 -3.74 23.04 5.53
C SER A 127 -3.79 21.53 5.25
N SER A 128 -3.08 20.76 6.06
CA SER A 128 -3.12 19.30 5.95
C SER A 128 -4.51 18.85 6.36
N ARG A 129 -5.29 18.33 5.41
CA ARG A 129 -6.60 17.73 5.69
C ARG A 129 -6.41 16.26 6.03
N SER A 130 -7.05 15.81 7.09
CA SER A 130 -7.08 14.40 7.47
C SER A 130 -8.51 13.86 7.44
N CYS A 131 -8.64 12.56 7.27
CA CYS A 131 -9.91 11.84 7.35
C CYS A 131 -9.72 10.61 8.23
N LEU A 132 -10.71 10.37 9.10
CA LEU A 132 -10.85 9.11 9.81
C LEU A 132 -12.00 8.32 9.18
N VAL A 133 -11.74 7.07 8.81
CA VAL A 133 -12.79 6.12 8.40
C VAL A 133 -12.91 5.05 9.49
N ARG A 134 -14.11 4.89 10.02
CA ARG A 134 -14.45 3.89 11.02
C ARG A 134 -15.17 2.73 10.34
N GLU A 135 -14.58 1.54 10.44
CA GLU A 135 -15.15 0.29 9.96
C GLU A 135 -15.75 -0.50 11.14
N GLN A 136 -17.04 -0.78 11.03
CA GLN A 136 -17.77 -1.61 11.98
C GLN A 136 -17.60 -3.07 11.63
N ARG A 137 -16.79 -3.76 12.43
CA ARG A 137 -16.66 -5.21 12.34
C ARG A 137 -17.91 -5.86 12.88
N ARG A 138 -18.66 -6.55 12.01
CA ARG A 138 -19.70 -7.46 12.48
C ARG A 138 -19.01 -8.51 13.34
N ALA A 139 -19.55 -8.73 14.54
CA ALA A 139 -19.17 -9.92 15.30
C ALA A 139 -19.32 -11.10 14.33
N PRO A 140 -18.31 -11.98 14.21
CA PRO A 140 -18.48 -13.19 13.42
C PRO A 140 -19.79 -13.79 13.89
N ARG A 141 -20.74 -13.96 12.97
CA ARG A 141 -21.95 -14.71 13.30
C ARG A 141 -21.40 -16.03 13.78
N ARG A 142 -21.39 -16.26 15.10
CA ARG A 142 -21.26 -17.60 15.64
C ARG A 142 -22.40 -18.29 14.94
N GLY A 143 -22.09 -19.08 13.91
CA GLY A 143 -23.07 -19.98 13.36
C GLY A 143 -23.61 -20.68 14.59
N SER A 144 -24.88 -20.46 14.90
CA SER A 144 -25.59 -21.37 15.77
C SER A 144 -25.22 -22.73 15.24
N SER A 145 -24.42 -23.49 15.98
CA SER A 145 -24.18 -24.86 15.57
C SER A 145 -25.57 -25.49 15.45
N ALA A 146 -25.78 -26.40 14.50
CA ALA A 146 -27.05 -27.11 14.40
C ALA A 146 -27.46 -27.69 15.77
N ALA A 147 -26.48 -28.01 16.63
CA ALA A 147 -26.69 -28.38 18.03
C ALA A 147 -27.23 -27.24 18.93
N ALA A 148 -26.76 -25.99 18.80
CA ALA A 148 -27.29 -24.85 19.53
C ALA A 148 -28.71 -24.47 19.07
N GLU A 149 -28.99 -24.56 17.77
CA GLU A 149 -30.34 -24.38 17.21
C GLU A 149 -31.28 -25.52 17.64
N ALA A 150 -30.82 -26.77 17.60
CA ALA A 150 -31.59 -27.94 18.06
C ALA A 150 -31.86 -27.88 19.57
N ALA A 151 -30.87 -27.49 20.40
CA ALA A 151 -31.04 -27.32 21.83
C ALA A 151 -32.04 -26.20 22.17
N ALA A 152 -32.00 -25.07 21.43
CA ALA A 152 -32.98 -24.01 21.57
C ALA A 152 -34.39 -24.44 21.14
N ALA A 153 -34.51 -25.24 20.07
CA ALA A 153 -35.79 -25.79 19.61
C ALA A 153 -36.38 -26.80 20.62
N VAL A 154 -35.55 -27.65 21.24
CA VAL A 154 -35.97 -28.57 22.31
C VAL A 154 -36.39 -27.81 23.56
N ALA A 155 -35.65 -26.75 23.93
CA ALA A 155 -36.00 -25.91 25.09
C ALA A 155 -37.29 -25.10 24.88
N ALA A 156 -37.59 -24.69 23.64
CA ALA A 156 -38.81 -23.96 23.29
C ALA A 156 -40.05 -24.87 23.12
N GLY A 157 -39.87 -26.18 22.94
CA GLY A 157 -40.94 -27.17 22.69
C GLY A 157 -41.48 -27.91 23.93
N GLY A 158 -41.19 -27.45 25.14
CA GLY A 158 -41.51 -28.14 26.39
C GLY A 158 -42.95 -27.97 26.89
N GLY A 159 -43.93 -28.43 26.13
CA GLY A 159 -45.30 -28.59 26.60
C GLY A 159 -45.90 -29.88 26.06
N HIS A 160 -45.66 -31.00 26.74
CA HIS A 160 -46.66 -32.04 27.05
C HIS A 160 -46.06 -33.30 27.69
N SER A 161 -46.71 -33.68 28.79
CA SER A 161 -47.06 -35.01 29.30
C SER A 161 -45.98 -36.07 29.55
N ALA A 162 -45.87 -36.41 30.82
CA ALA A 162 -45.20 -37.60 31.34
C ALA A 162 -45.79 -38.90 30.77
N ALA A 163 -44.91 -39.81 30.31
CA ALA A 163 -45.18 -41.25 30.30
C ALA A 163 -43.88 -42.08 30.28
N SER A 164 -43.77 -42.93 31.29
CA SER A 164 -43.07 -44.23 31.41
C SER A 164 -41.71 -44.51 30.73
N LEU A 165 -40.69 -44.65 31.59
CA LEU A 165 -39.89 -45.85 31.86
C LEU A 165 -39.40 -46.72 30.68
N GLY A 166 -38.07 -46.72 30.51
CA GLY A 166 -37.29 -47.80 29.90
C GLY A 166 -35.98 -47.97 30.65
N SER A 167 -35.77 -49.14 31.25
CA SER A 167 -34.63 -49.54 32.07
C SER A 167 -33.38 -49.87 31.23
N SER A 168 -32.23 -49.31 31.61
CA SER A 168 -30.89 -49.69 31.11
C SER A 168 -30.04 -50.31 32.25
N PRO A 169 -29.09 -51.21 31.92
CA PRO A 169 -28.58 -52.25 32.81
C PRO A 169 -27.45 -51.80 33.77
N PRO A 170 -27.15 -52.61 34.82
CA PRO A 170 -26.26 -52.24 35.90
C PRO A 170 -24.84 -52.73 35.65
N SER A 171 -23.95 -51.87 35.16
CA SER A 171 -22.49 -52.01 35.39
C SER A 171 -21.74 -50.84 34.75
N SER A 172 -21.35 -49.86 35.56
CA SER A 172 -20.09 -49.09 35.50
C SER A 172 -20.24 -47.72 36.17
N PHE A 173 -20.26 -47.72 37.50
CA PHE A 173 -19.92 -46.54 38.29
C PHE A 173 -18.73 -46.90 39.17
N ASN A 174 -17.55 -46.49 38.74
CA ASN A 174 -16.38 -46.29 39.57
C ASN A 174 -15.50 -45.27 38.85
N PHE A 175 -15.73 -43.98 39.11
CA PHE A 175 -14.64 -43.03 39.35
C PHE A 175 -15.19 -41.67 39.83
N GLU A 176 -14.59 -41.21 40.92
CA GLU A 176 -14.43 -39.81 41.36
C GLU A 176 -15.64 -38.93 41.70
N GLN A 177 -15.94 -38.99 43.00
CA GLN A 177 -16.36 -37.86 43.81
C GLN A 177 -15.11 -37.20 44.41
N SER A 178 -14.69 -36.03 43.92
CA SER A 178 -14.07 -34.95 44.72
C SER A 178 -13.55 -33.82 43.84
N GLY A 179 -14.31 -32.71 43.78
CA GLY A 179 -13.91 -31.50 43.07
C GLY A 179 -14.93 -30.39 43.26
N GLY A 180 -15.13 -29.96 44.51
CA GLY A 180 -15.91 -28.77 44.84
C GLY A 180 -15.19 -27.52 44.32
N GLY A 181 -15.35 -27.22 43.03
CA GLY A 181 -14.93 -25.98 42.41
C GLY A 181 -16.16 -25.15 42.09
N SER A 182 -16.35 -24.06 42.82
CA SER A 182 -17.30 -23.00 42.51
C SER A 182 -16.96 -22.36 41.16
N GLY A 183 -17.34 -23.01 40.07
CA GLY A 183 -17.22 -22.51 38.71
C GLY A 183 -18.25 -21.42 38.48
N GLY A 184 -17.93 -20.19 38.90
CA GLY A 184 -18.65 -19.01 38.47
C GLY A 184 -18.55 -18.91 36.95
N SER A 185 -19.59 -19.36 36.24
CA SER A 185 -19.78 -19.11 34.83
C SER A 185 -20.04 -17.61 34.66
N SER A 186 -18.96 -16.84 34.59
CA SER A 186 -19.01 -15.48 34.08
C SER A 186 -19.38 -15.59 32.60
N GLY A 187 -20.67 -15.49 32.32
CA GLY A 187 -21.20 -15.30 30.98
C GLY A 187 -20.56 -14.04 30.41
N GLY A 188 -19.42 -14.19 29.76
CA GLY A 188 -18.72 -13.13 29.07
C GLY A 188 -19.66 -12.62 28.00
N SER A 189 -20.32 -11.48 28.27
CA SER A 189 -21.11 -10.78 27.27
C SER A 189 -20.18 -10.60 26.08
N GLY A 190 -20.50 -11.24 24.96
CA GLY A 190 -19.71 -11.15 23.74
C GLY A 190 -19.79 -9.72 23.22
N SER A 191 -18.99 -8.83 23.78
CA SER A 191 -18.88 -7.46 23.31
C SER A 191 -18.40 -7.52 21.87
N ALA A 192 -19.08 -6.77 21.00
CA ALA A 192 -18.66 -6.66 19.62
C ALA A 192 -17.19 -6.21 19.58
N PRO A 193 -16.38 -6.74 18.66
CA PRO A 193 -14.99 -6.30 18.53
C PRO A 193 -14.96 -4.78 18.32
N PRO A 194 -13.94 -4.09 18.85
CA PRO A 194 -13.81 -2.66 18.63
C PRO A 194 -13.75 -2.36 17.12
N PRO A 195 -14.30 -1.20 16.70
CA PRO A 195 -14.24 -0.79 15.29
C PRO A 195 -12.79 -0.63 14.83
N LEU A 196 -12.52 -0.95 13.57
CA LEU A 196 -11.23 -0.63 12.96
C LEU A 196 -11.25 0.84 12.55
N LEU A 197 -10.19 1.58 12.86
CA LEU A 197 -10.05 2.99 12.52
C LEU A 197 -8.92 3.16 11.51
N HIS A 198 -9.27 3.67 10.33
CA HIS A 198 -8.32 4.02 9.29
C HIS A 198 -8.08 5.53 9.33
N HIS A 199 -6.82 5.96 9.37
CA HIS A 199 -6.44 7.37 9.34
C HIS A 199 -5.76 7.69 8.01
N PHE A 200 -6.28 8.69 7.31
CA PHE A 200 -5.77 9.16 6.04
C PHE A 200 -5.38 10.63 6.13
N THR A 201 -4.27 10.98 5.48
CA THR A 201 -3.84 12.36 5.28
C THR A 201 -3.93 12.69 3.79
N ARG A 202 -4.54 13.82 3.46
CA ARG A 202 -4.72 14.26 2.08
C ARG A 202 -3.34 14.45 1.44
N LEU A 203 -3.12 13.81 0.30
CA LEU A 203 -1.95 14.07 -0.51
C LEU A 203 -2.28 15.24 -1.46
N PRO A 204 -1.68 16.44 -1.27
CA PRO A 204 -1.83 17.49 -2.25
C PRO A 204 -1.09 17.05 -3.53
N VAL A 205 -1.84 16.90 -4.62
CA VAL A 205 -1.29 16.57 -5.94
C VAL A 205 -1.18 17.87 -6.74
N PRO A 206 0.04 18.33 -7.05
CA PRO A 206 0.24 19.52 -7.87
C PRO A 206 -0.38 19.33 -9.25
N VAL A 207 -1.17 20.30 -9.71
CA VAL A 207 -1.75 20.27 -11.06
C VAL A 207 -0.70 20.73 -12.07
N PRO A 208 -0.42 19.94 -13.13
CA PRO A 208 0.48 20.37 -14.20
C PRO A 208 -0.03 21.64 -14.89
N THR A 209 0.88 22.57 -15.18
CA THR A 209 0.58 23.80 -15.92
C THR A 209 1.58 23.99 -17.06
N ARG A 210 1.34 24.96 -17.96
CA ARG A 210 2.32 25.28 -19.02
C ARG A 210 3.67 25.71 -18.46
N GLN A 211 3.70 26.39 -17.31
CA GLN A 211 4.94 26.84 -16.65
C GLN A 211 5.58 25.72 -15.83
N HIS A 212 4.76 24.80 -15.30
CA HIS A 212 5.19 23.69 -14.44
C HIS A 212 4.71 22.36 -15.03
N PRO A 213 5.19 21.97 -16.23
CA PRO A 213 4.65 20.83 -16.95
C PRO A 213 4.89 19.52 -16.21
N LEU A 214 5.94 19.41 -15.38
CA LEU A 214 6.26 18.17 -14.67
C LEU A 214 5.49 17.99 -13.35
N ALA A 215 4.76 19.00 -12.88
CA ALA A 215 4.00 18.89 -11.63
C ALA A 215 2.97 17.73 -11.71
N GLY A 216 2.84 16.95 -10.63
CA GLY A 216 1.87 15.85 -10.54
C GLY A 216 2.41 14.58 -9.88
N LEU A 217 1.65 13.49 -10.04
CA LEU A 217 2.06 12.14 -9.63
C LEU A 217 2.65 11.36 -10.81
N TRP A 218 3.71 10.61 -10.52
CA TRP A 218 4.48 9.87 -11.50
C TRP A 218 4.84 8.50 -10.96
N SER A 219 4.71 7.45 -11.76
CA SER A 219 5.24 6.12 -11.45
C SER A 219 6.61 5.92 -12.08
N ALA A 220 7.46 5.14 -11.43
CA ALA A 220 8.77 4.78 -11.96
C ALA A 220 9.23 3.42 -11.40
N LEU A 221 10.04 2.69 -12.16
CA LEU A 221 10.63 1.42 -11.72
C LEU A 221 12.02 1.69 -11.12
N TYR A 222 12.17 1.46 -9.82
CA TYR A 222 13.42 1.63 -9.06
C TYR A 222 14.19 0.30 -8.95
N GLY A 223 14.39 -0.35 -10.09
CA GLY A 223 15.10 -1.63 -10.21
C GLY A 223 14.52 -2.70 -9.25
N PRO A 224 15.34 -3.28 -8.36
CA PRO A 224 14.94 -4.39 -7.48
C PRO A 224 13.88 -4.00 -6.42
N HIS A 225 13.67 -2.70 -6.20
CA HIS A 225 12.64 -2.23 -5.28
C HIS A 225 11.24 -2.19 -5.93
N GLY A 226 11.17 -2.33 -7.25
CA GLY A 226 9.94 -2.38 -8.02
C GLY A 226 9.37 -1.00 -8.33
N LEU A 227 8.05 -0.94 -8.47
CA LEU A 227 7.34 0.30 -8.79
C LEU A 227 7.23 1.21 -7.58
N GLU A 228 7.59 2.46 -7.79
CA GLU A 228 7.41 3.56 -6.86
C GLU A 228 6.56 4.67 -7.45
N VAL A 229 6.09 5.57 -6.59
CA VAL A 229 5.29 6.72 -6.99
C VAL A 229 5.92 7.98 -6.42
N LEU A 230 6.20 8.95 -7.27
CA LEU A 230 6.75 10.26 -6.92
C LEU A 230 5.69 11.35 -7.07
N ARG A 231 5.70 12.29 -6.13
CA ARG A 231 5.08 13.61 -6.30
C ARG A 231 6.14 14.59 -6.77
N ILE A 232 5.94 15.16 -7.95
CA ILE A 232 6.81 16.20 -8.50
C ILE A 232 6.18 17.57 -8.26
N GLU A 233 6.95 18.48 -7.69
CA GLU A 233 6.56 19.86 -7.42
C GLU A 233 7.68 20.85 -7.76
N TYR A 234 7.32 22.12 -7.94
CA TYR A 234 8.25 23.22 -8.16
C TYR A 234 8.32 24.05 -6.88
N ASP A 235 9.51 24.16 -6.31
CA ASP A 235 9.80 24.93 -5.10
C ASP A 235 10.45 26.27 -5.49
N PHE A 236 9.83 27.36 -5.02
CA PHE A 236 10.25 28.74 -5.27
C PHE A 236 10.72 29.47 -4.01
N THR A 237 10.94 28.74 -2.90
CA THR A 237 11.33 29.34 -1.62
C THR A 237 12.78 29.85 -1.61
N GLY A 238 13.62 29.31 -2.48
CA GLY A 238 15.03 29.69 -2.62
C GLY A 238 15.29 30.82 -3.62
N SER A 239 16.57 31.16 -3.78
CA SER A 239 17.03 32.14 -4.79
C SER A 239 16.89 31.63 -6.23
N ALA A 240 16.76 30.33 -6.42
CA ALA A 240 16.49 29.68 -7.70
C ALA A 240 15.38 28.64 -7.52
N ALA A 241 14.52 28.52 -8.54
CA ALA A 241 13.45 27.53 -8.54
C ALA A 241 14.02 26.11 -8.68
N VAL A 242 13.45 25.17 -7.92
CA VAL A 242 13.89 23.77 -7.88
C VAL A 242 12.72 22.86 -8.24
N ILE A 243 12.95 21.86 -9.09
CA ILE A 243 12.02 20.76 -9.33
C ILE A 243 12.36 19.65 -8.33
N LYS A 244 11.37 19.23 -7.53
CA LYS A 244 11.56 18.27 -6.44
C LYS A 244 10.65 17.07 -6.63
N ALA A 245 11.22 15.87 -6.60
CA ALA A 245 10.46 14.63 -6.61
C ALA A 245 10.52 13.95 -5.23
N THR A 246 9.36 13.84 -4.59
CA THR A 246 9.22 13.22 -3.26
C THR A 246 8.53 11.87 -3.41
N LYS A 247 9.10 10.82 -2.81
CA LYS A 247 8.49 9.48 -2.82
C LYS A 247 7.18 9.51 -2.05
N VAL A 248 6.09 9.17 -2.71
CA VAL A 248 4.78 8.90 -2.12
C VAL A 248 4.70 7.43 -1.74
N LEU A 249 5.13 6.58 -2.67
CA LEU A 249 5.52 5.21 -2.39
C LEU A 249 7.03 5.14 -2.54
N GLY A 250 7.71 4.54 -1.56
CA GLY A 250 9.16 4.40 -1.58
C GLY A 250 9.63 3.02 -1.19
N ASP A 251 10.85 2.93 -0.69
CA ASP A 251 11.52 1.67 -0.43
C ASP A 251 12.36 1.73 0.88
N PRO A 252 12.90 0.61 1.37
CA PRO A 252 13.71 0.60 2.60
C PRO A 252 14.95 1.50 2.56
N ASN A 253 15.54 1.74 1.39
CA ASN A 253 16.68 2.60 1.18
C ASN A 253 16.23 4.06 1.11
N VAL A 254 15.32 4.44 0.22
CA VAL A 254 14.76 5.81 0.21
C VAL A 254 13.25 5.75 0.50
N PRO A 255 12.82 6.04 1.74
CA PRO A 255 11.45 5.81 2.14
C PRO A 255 10.47 6.86 1.62
N ALA A 256 9.19 6.50 1.64
CA ALA A 256 8.09 7.43 1.42
C ALA A 256 8.20 8.68 2.32
N GLY A 257 7.87 9.83 1.77
CA GLY A 257 8.08 11.16 2.35
C GLY A 257 9.46 11.76 2.06
N GLN A 258 10.44 10.96 1.63
CA GLN A 258 11.78 11.49 1.29
C GLN A 258 11.88 11.98 -0.15
N VAL A 259 12.76 12.94 -0.36
CA VAL A 259 13.10 13.43 -1.70
C VAL A 259 13.99 12.40 -2.38
N SER A 260 13.53 11.85 -3.51
CA SER A 260 14.32 10.95 -4.34
C SER A 260 15.33 11.71 -5.19
N TRP A 261 14.93 12.84 -5.77
CA TRP A 261 15.81 13.69 -6.54
C TRP A 261 15.32 15.14 -6.58
N MET A 262 16.24 16.05 -6.85
CA MET A 262 15.93 17.47 -7.05
C MET A 262 16.83 18.08 -8.13
N CYS A 263 16.28 19.00 -8.91
CA CYS A 263 16.97 19.65 -10.03
C CYS A 263 16.75 21.16 -10.04
N SER A 264 17.68 21.90 -10.63
CA SER A 264 17.40 23.27 -11.07
C SER A 264 16.20 23.28 -12.02
N ALA A 265 15.23 24.16 -11.79
CA ALA A 265 14.12 24.34 -12.72
C ALA A 265 14.57 25.03 -14.02
N ALA A 266 15.70 25.74 -14.01
CA ALA A 266 16.31 26.28 -15.23
C ALA A 266 16.97 25.14 -16.03
N PRO A 267 16.59 24.93 -17.30
CA PRO A 267 17.22 23.92 -18.14
C PRO A 267 18.65 24.35 -18.51
N VAL A 268 19.49 23.36 -18.79
CA VAL A 268 20.80 23.57 -19.40
C VAL A 268 20.61 24.22 -20.78
N PRO A 269 21.30 25.34 -21.09
CA PRO A 269 21.18 26.01 -22.37
C PRO A 269 21.52 25.10 -23.55
N GLN A 270 20.85 25.33 -24.68
CA GLN A 270 21.20 24.72 -25.96
C GLN A 270 22.06 25.68 -26.80
N PRO A 271 23.00 25.18 -27.63
CA PRO A 271 23.38 23.78 -27.76
C PRO A 271 24.02 23.25 -26.47
N TRP A 272 23.78 21.98 -26.16
CA TRP A 272 24.35 21.37 -24.97
C TRP A 272 25.88 21.30 -25.08
N ALA A 273 26.56 21.54 -23.97
CA ALA A 273 27.99 21.30 -23.89
C ALA A 273 28.32 19.81 -24.15
N ASP A 274 29.53 19.54 -24.63
CA ASP A 274 29.96 18.19 -25.06
C ASP A 274 29.71 17.11 -23.99
N GLU A 275 29.91 17.43 -22.72
CA GLU A 275 29.63 16.54 -21.59
C GLU A 275 28.15 16.12 -21.54
N GLU A 276 27.24 17.09 -21.60
CA GLU A 276 25.79 16.84 -21.54
C GLU A 276 25.31 16.14 -22.81
N ALA A 277 25.85 16.49 -23.97
CA ALA A 277 25.56 15.82 -25.23
C ALA A 277 26.00 14.35 -25.21
N ALA A 278 27.17 14.05 -24.62
CA ALA A 278 27.67 12.69 -24.46
C ALA A 278 26.83 11.86 -23.47
N ILE A 279 26.33 12.48 -22.40
CA ILE A 279 25.41 11.83 -21.45
C ILE A 279 24.08 11.49 -22.15
N ILE A 280 23.49 12.46 -22.85
CA ILE A 280 22.20 12.28 -23.54
C ILE A 280 22.30 11.20 -24.64
N SER A 281 23.43 11.17 -25.37
CA SER A 281 23.68 10.16 -26.39
C SER A 281 23.81 8.74 -25.81
N ARG A 282 24.22 8.61 -24.53
CA ARG A 282 24.34 7.33 -23.82
C ARG A 282 23.05 6.90 -23.11
N ARG A 283 21.95 7.64 -23.23
CA ARG A 283 20.66 7.31 -22.60
C ARG A 283 20.22 5.86 -22.84
N GLY A 284 20.30 5.38 -24.09
CA GLY A 284 19.92 4.00 -24.43
C GLY A 284 20.74 2.95 -23.69
N TRP A 285 22.02 3.23 -23.45
CA TRP A 285 22.90 2.35 -22.67
C TRP A 285 22.48 2.30 -21.19
N TYR A 286 22.19 3.45 -20.58
CA TYR A 286 21.70 3.52 -19.20
C TYR A 286 20.34 2.84 -19.01
N ALA A 287 19.42 2.99 -19.97
CA ALA A 287 18.14 2.30 -19.96
C ALA A 287 18.31 0.78 -20.02
N ASN A 288 19.19 0.30 -20.92
CA ASN A 288 19.50 -1.12 -21.03
C ASN A 288 20.16 -1.67 -19.75
N MET A 289 21.06 -0.91 -19.11
CA MET A 289 21.66 -1.33 -17.84
C MET A 289 20.61 -1.49 -16.72
N ALA A 290 19.66 -0.55 -16.63
CA ALA A 290 18.57 -0.65 -15.67
C ALA A 290 17.73 -1.92 -15.93
N GLU A 291 17.46 -2.23 -17.20
CA GLU A 291 16.73 -3.44 -17.61
C GLU A 291 17.50 -4.74 -17.34
N VAL A 292 18.81 -4.77 -17.59
CA VAL A 292 19.65 -5.95 -17.29
C VAL A 292 19.75 -6.19 -15.78
N ALA A 293 19.95 -5.13 -14.99
CA ALA A 293 19.94 -5.22 -13.54
C ALA A 293 18.60 -5.73 -13.01
N GLN A 294 17.51 -5.37 -13.69
CA GLN A 294 16.16 -5.85 -13.40
C GLN A 294 16.02 -7.36 -13.69
N GLN A 295 16.41 -7.82 -14.88
CA GLN A 295 16.34 -9.24 -15.27
C GLN A 295 17.16 -10.15 -14.35
N HIS A 296 18.37 -9.73 -13.97
CA HIS A 296 19.22 -10.47 -13.05
C HIS A 296 18.58 -10.66 -11.67
N TRP A 297 17.79 -9.67 -11.22
CA TRP A 297 17.13 -9.75 -9.93
C TRP A 297 15.99 -10.77 -9.94
N ASP A 298 15.23 -10.82 -11.04
CA ASP A 298 14.11 -11.75 -11.23
C ASP A 298 14.54 -13.20 -11.20
N MET A 299 15.60 -13.53 -11.94
CA MET A 299 16.14 -14.88 -11.99
C MET A 299 16.55 -15.37 -10.59
N ASN A 300 17.26 -14.53 -9.84
CA ASN A 300 17.74 -14.90 -8.50
C ASN A 300 16.62 -15.03 -7.45
N HIS A 301 15.50 -14.33 -7.60
CA HIS A 301 14.37 -14.43 -6.66
C HIS A 301 13.45 -15.61 -6.96
N GLN A 302 13.28 -15.96 -8.24
CA GLN A 302 12.48 -17.11 -8.63
C GLN A 302 13.11 -18.42 -8.13
N GLU A 303 14.44 -18.54 -8.22
CA GLU A 303 15.19 -19.69 -7.69
C GLU A 303 15.15 -19.79 -6.15
N GLY A 304 15.07 -18.65 -5.44
CA GLY A 304 15.03 -18.60 -3.98
C GLY A 304 13.68 -18.95 -3.35
N GLU A 305 12.58 -18.62 -4.03
CA GLU A 305 11.22 -18.98 -3.59
C GLU A 305 10.90 -20.46 -3.88
N GLU A 306 11.40 -21.03 -4.98
CA GLU A 306 11.28 -22.47 -5.28
C GLU A 306 12.05 -23.33 -4.26
N GLN A 307 13.27 -22.94 -3.89
CA GLN A 307 14.07 -23.68 -2.90
C GLN A 307 13.49 -23.63 -1.47
N GLN A 308 12.78 -22.55 -1.09
CA GLN A 308 12.12 -22.47 0.22
C GLN A 308 10.80 -23.24 0.28
N GLY A 309 10.07 -23.35 -0.84
CA GLY A 309 8.88 -24.20 -0.96
C GLY A 309 9.23 -25.69 -0.84
N GLU A 310 10.31 -26.13 -1.49
CA GLU A 310 10.76 -27.53 -1.45
C GLU A 310 11.30 -27.94 -0.07
N GLN A 311 11.93 -27.04 0.68
CA GLN A 311 12.38 -27.34 2.06
C GLN A 311 11.23 -27.43 3.06
N GLN A 312 10.14 -26.67 2.89
CA GLN A 312 8.94 -26.80 3.73
C GLN A 312 8.14 -28.08 3.45
N GLU A 313 8.13 -28.58 2.21
CA GLU A 313 7.52 -29.88 1.91
C GLU A 313 8.37 -31.08 2.39
N GLN A 314 9.71 -30.94 2.43
CA GLN A 314 10.58 -31.98 2.98
C GLN A 314 10.54 -32.07 4.52
N GLU A 315 10.25 -30.99 5.25
CA GLU A 315 10.12 -31.04 6.73
C GLU A 315 8.76 -31.53 7.23
N MET A 316 7.69 -31.53 6.41
CA MET A 316 6.39 -32.15 6.78
C MET A 316 6.25 -33.61 6.33
N GLY A 317 7.25 -34.17 5.66
CA GLY A 317 7.21 -35.52 5.07
C GLY A 317 7.95 -36.63 5.83
N GLN A 318 8.41 -36.42 7.07
CA GLN A 318 9.09 -37.49 7.84
C GLN A 318 8.12 -38.26 8.72
N GLY A 319 7.40 -39.20 8.10
CA GLY A 319 6.59 -40.21 8.74
C GLY A 319 6.59 -41.53 7.96
N GLN A 320 7.56 -42.39 8.31
CA GLN A 320 7.61 -43.85 8.11
C GLN A 320 8.08 -44.47 6.76
N GLU A 321 9.17 -45.24 6.94
CA GLU A 321 9.45 -46.61 6.46
C GLU A 321 10.31 -46.85 5.20
N GLN A 322 11.44 -47.54 5.48
CA GLN A 322 12.27 -48.43 4.65
C GLN A 322 11.39 -49.35 3.76
N GLU A 323 11.79 -49.96 2.64
CA GLU A 323 13.04 -50.32 1.98
C GLU A 323 12.60 -50.85 0.58
N GLN A 324 13.30 -50.56 -0.52
CA GLN A 324 13.61 -51.55 -1.57
C GLN A 324 14.47 -50.97 -2.71
N GLU A 325 15.51 -51.74 -3.04
CA GLU A 325 16.42 -51.58 -4.17
C GLU A 325 15.69 -51.58 -5.53
N GLY A 326 16.17 -50.73 -6.44
CA GLY A 326 15.80 -50.78 -7.86
C GLY A 326 16.65 -49.83 -8.70
N GLN A 327 17.38 -50.39 -9.66
CA GLN A 327 18.34 -49.75 -10.57
C GLN A 327 17.77 -48.55 -11.35
N PRO A 328 18.61 -47.59 -11.81
CA PRO A 328 18.16 -46.48 -12.64
C PRO A 328 18.02 -46.91 -14.11
N PRO A 329 16.94 -46.54 -14.82
CA PRO A 329 16.97 -46.44 -16.27
C PRO A 329 17.50 -45.06 -16.68
N GLU A 330 18.63 -45.06 -17.39
CA GLU A 330 19.08 -43.94 -18.20
C GLU A 330 18.01 -43.61 -19.27
N GLY A 331 17.56 -42.35 -19.33
CA GLY A 331 16.60 -41.87 -20.31
C GLY A 331 16.88 -40.41 -20.72
N PRO A 332 16.99 -40.08 -22.02
CA PRO A 332 17.49 -38.80 -22.53
C PRO A 332 16.42 -37.68 -22.56
N ALA A 333 15.61 -37.56 -21.51
CA ALA A 333 14.44 -36.66 -21.52
C ALA A 333 14.71 -35.25 -20.94
N VAL A 334 15.81 -35.06 -20.20
CA VAL A 334 16.10 -33.77 -19.52
C VAL A 334 16.73 -32.73 -20.47
N ALA A 335 17.43 -33.18 -21.52
CA ALA A 335 18.07 -32.27 -22.47
C ALA A 335 17.05 -31.55 -23.39
N GLN A 336 15.91 -32.17 -23.71
CA GLN A 336 14.92 -31.57 -24.61
C GLN A 336 14.00 -30.54 -23.93
N GLN A 337 13.82 -30.62 -22.60
CA GLN A 337 13.06 -29.60 -21.86
C GLN A 337 13.86 -28.31 -21.64
N GLN A 338 15.18 -28.40 -21.44
CA GLN A 338 16.04 -27.22 -21.32
C GLN A 338 16.16 -26.43 -22.63
N ASP A 339 16.25 -27.12 -23.77
CA ASP A 339 16.28 -26.45 -25.09
C ASP A 339 14.95 -25.77 -25.43
N GLN A 340 13.81 -26.33 -25.00
CA GLN A 340 12.50 -25.74 -25.25
C GLN A 340 12.23 -24.52 -24.34
N GLN A 341 12.75 -24.52 -23.11
CA GLN A 341 12.74 -23.33 -22.23
C GLN A 341 13.66 -22.21 -22.73
N GLN A 342 14.85 -22.54 -23.24
CA GLN A 342 15.75 -21.55 -23.85
C GLN A 342 15.19 -20.97 -25.15
N GLN A 343 14.42 -21.74 -25.95
CA GLN A 343 13.77 -21.22 -27.15
C GLN A 343 12.55 -20.34 -26.86
N LEU A 344 11.85 -20.52 -25.74
CA LEU A 344 10.75 -19.65 -25.31
C LEU A 344 11.23 -18.30 -24.74
N GLN A 345 12.44 -18.23 -24.17
CA GLN A 345 13.06 -16.95 -23.78
C GLN A 345 13.52 -16.11 -24.99
N GLN A 346 13.75 -16.72 -26.15
CA GLN A 346 14.17 -16.01 -27.37
C GLN A 346 12.99 -15.42 -28.19
N GLN A 347 11.74 -15.62 -27.77
CA GLN A 347 10.55 -15.21 -28.53
C GLN A 347 9.66 -14.17 -27.86
N GLN A 348 10.09 -13.53 -26.78
CA GLN A 348 9.45 -12.26 -26.41
C GLN A 348 9.99 -11.18 -27.36
N PRO A 349 9.14 -10.48 -28.12
CA PRO A 349 9.60 -9.32 -28.86
C PRO A 349 10.10 -8.33 -27.82
N GLN A 350 11.43 -8.19 -27.71
CA GLN A 350 12.06 -7.08 -27.03
C GLN A 350 11.45 -5.82 -27.65
N GLU A 351 10.51 -5.19 -26.96
CA GLU A 351 10.10 -3.82 -27.22
C GLU A 351 11.35 -2.98 -26.97
N ARG A 352 12.22 -2.90 -27.99
CA ARG A 352 13.38 -2.01 -27.96
C ARG A 352 12.81 -0.62 -27.77
N HIS A 353 12.91 -0.12 -26.55
CA HIS A 353 12.46 1.21 -26.16
C HIS A 353 12.94 2.18 -27.22
N GLN A 354 12.01 2.73 -28.02
CA GLN A 354 12.39 3.73 -29.00
C GLN A 354 13.07 4.87 -28.24
N PRO A 355 14.24 5.35 -28.71
CA PRO A 355 14.97 6.38 -27.99
C PRO A 355 14.09 7.63 -27.87
N LYS A 356 13.66 7.94 -26.65
CA LYS A 356 12.85 9.13 -26.38
C LYS A 356 13.68 10.37 -26.70
N ARG A 357 13.15 11.28 -27.53
CA ARG A 357 13.84 12.52 -27.88
C ARG A 357 13.87 13.46 -26.67
N VAL A 358 15.05 13.78 -26.17
CA VAL A 358 15.25 14.77 -25.09
C VAL A 358 15.04 16.17 -25.64
N VAL A 359 14.21 16.97 -24.97
CA VAL A 359 13.92 18.37 -25.33
C VAL A 359 14.44 19.37 -24.29
N ALA A 360 14.68 18.92 -23.06
CA ALA A 360 15.36 19.69 -22.03
C ALA A 360 16.17 18.77 -21.11
N CYS A 361 17.27 19.30 -20.57
CA CYS A 361 18.10 18.67 -19.56
C CYS A 361 18.21 19.61 -18.37
N HIS A 362 18.08 19.11 -17.15
CA HIS A 362 18.24 19.89 -15.92
C HIS A 362 19.31 19.27 -15.03
N LYS A 363 20.22 20.10 -14.52
CA LYS A 363 21.22 19.68 -13.54
C LYS A 363 20.54 19.44 -12.20
N GLY A 364 20.88 18.33 -11.56
CA GLY A 364 20.29 17.95 -10.29
C GLY A 364 21.14 16.96 -9.52
N ARG A 365 20.50 16.37 -8.51
CA ARG A 365 21.10 15.37 -7.65
C ARG A 365 20.05 14.36 -7.21
N GLY A 366 20.46 13.10 -7.18
CA GLY A 366 19.66 11.98 -6.71
C GLY A 366 20.04 11.60 -5.28
N ARG A 367 19.07 11.16 -4.50
CA ARG A 367 19.27 10.65 -3.15
C ARG A 367 19.57 9.16 -3.22
N VAL A 368 20.59 8.74 -2.50
CA VAL A 368 20.95 7.33 -2.29
C VAL A 368 21.16 7.09 -0.79
N ALA A 369 20.92 5.86 -0.34
CA ALA A 369 21.11 5.45 1.04
C ALA A 369 21.21 3.92 1.12
N GLY A 370 21.78 3.42 2.22
CA GLY A 370 21.67 2.01 2.60
C GLY A 370 20.28 1.65 3.12
N THR A 371 20.01 0.36 3.29
CA THR A 371 18.77 -0.17 3.85
C THR A 371 18.45 0.49 5.20
N GLY A 372 17.19 0.88 5.41
CA GLY A 372 16.75 1.62 6.59
C GLY A 372 17.04 3.12 6.50
N PHE A 373 17.26 3.65 5.29
CA PHE A 373 17.73 5.02 5.03
C PHE A 373 19.04 5.35 5.75
N ALA A 374 19.93 4.37 5.84
CA ALA A 374 21.24 4.52 6.48
C ALA A 374 22.18 5.36 5.60
N ASP A 375 22.94 6.25 6.21
CA ASP A 375 23.95 7.12 5.57
C ASP A 375 23.48 7.81 4.28
N PRO A 376 22.35 8.57 4.33
CA PRO A 376 21.77 9.14 3.14
C PRO A 376 22.65 10.23 2.55
N SER A 377 22.95 10.13 1.26
CA SER A 377 23.79 11.08 0.53
C SER A 377 23.14 11.54 -0.76
N TRP A 378 23.68 12.63 -1.31
CA TRP A 378 23.29 13.17 -2.60
C TRP A 378 24.39 12.88 -3.60
N VAL A 379 24.01 12.40 -4.77
CA VAL A 379 24.92 12.11 -5.89
C VAL A 379 24.49 12.92 -7.10
N GLU A 380 25.42 13.22 -8.01
CA GLU A 380 25.07 14.01 -9.19
C GLU A 380 24.05 13.28 -10.07
N GLY A 381 23.21 14.08 -10.72
CA GLY A 381 22.27 13.54 -11.68
C GLY A 381 21.75 14.56 -12.68
N ARG A 382 20.97 14.04 -13.62
CA ARG A 382 20.33 14.81 -14.69
C ARG A 382 18.87 14.39 -14.84
N LEU A 383 17.99 15.38 -14.91
CA LEU A 383 16.60 15.18 -15.32
C LEU A 383 16.48 15.48 -16.82
N PHE A 384 16.02 14.50 -17.58
CA PHE A 384 15.67 14.64 -18.98
C PHE A 384 14.16 14.84 -19.10
N VAL A 385 13.75 15.84 -19.88
CA VAL A 385 12.37 16.00 -20.33
C VAL A 385 12.28 15.52 -21.76
N TYR A 386 11.32 14.64 -22.04
CA TYR A 386 11.14 14.04 -23.35
C TYR A 386 10.05 14.75 -24.16
N ALA A 387 10.12 14.61 -25.48
CA ALA A 387 9.19 15.24 -26.41
C ALA A 387 7.73 14.75 -26.26
N ASP A 388 7.53 13.55 -25.72
CA ASP A 388 6.22 12.96 -25.41
C ASP A 388 5.61 13.48 -24.09
N GLY A 389 6.32 14.37 -23.39
CA GLY A 389 5.88 14.93 -22.11
C GLY A 389 6.24 14.08 -20.89
N THR A 390 6.85 12.90 -21.07
CA THR A 390 7.43 12.11 -19.98
C THR A 390 8.81 12.64 -19.57
N CYS A 391 9.36 12.13 -18.48
CA CYS A 391 10.71 12.51 -18.04
C CYS A 391 11.49 11.31 -17.53
N GLY A 392 12.80 11.48 -17.35
CA GLY A 392 13.67 10.47 -16.77
C GLY A 392 14.76 11.11 -15.91
N PHE A 393 15.15 10.45 -14.83
CA PHE A 393 16.24 10.91 -13.97
C PHE A 393 17.42 9.94 -14.03
N LEU A 394 18.60 10.46 -14.34
CA LEU A 394 19.87 9.73 -14.40
C LEU A 394 20.70 10.04 -13.16
N TRP A 395 21.18 9.01 -12.48
CA TRP A 395 22.24 9.09 -11.49
C TRP A 395 23.59 8.93 -12.22
N THR A 396 24.39 9.99 -12.30
CA THR A 396 25.53 10.09 -13.25
C THR A 396 26.87 9.58 -12.74
N ASP A 397 27.07 9.53 -11.42
CA ASP A 397 28.34 9.08 -10.80
C ASP A 397 28.55 7.56 -10.99
N GLU A 398 29.15 6.88 -10.03
CA GLU A 398 29.43 5.43 -10.08
C GLU A 398 28.18 4.55 -10.28
N TYR A 399 26.99 5.13 -10.12
CA TYR A 399 25.70 4.46 -10.24
C TYR A 399 25.28 4.19 -11.69
N GLY A 400 25.43 5.19 -12.56
CA GLY A 400 25.12 5.08 -13.99
C GLY A 400 23.79 4.39 -14.31
N PHE A 401 22.67 4.77 -13.68
CA PHE A 401 21.36 4.21 -14.01
C PHE A 401 20.31 5.30 -14.25
N LEU A 402 19.46 5.06 -15.26
CA LEU A 402 18.39 5.95 -15.67
C LEU A 402 17.06 5.33 -15.29
N ILE A 403 16.22 6.11 -14.61
CA ILE A 403 14.82 5.77 -14.34
C ILE A 403 13.94 6.65 -15.21
N ASP A 404 13.14 6.04 -16.08
CA ASP A 404 12.07 6.73 -16.78
C ASP A 404 10.82 6.81 -15.89
N LEU A 405 10.13 7.94 -15.94
CA LEU A 405 8.93 8.22 -15.18
C LEU A 405 7.73 8.34 -16.13
N GLU A 406 6.62 7.74 -15.71
CA GLU A 406 5.34 7.82 -16.40
C GLU A 406 4.34 8.59 -15.55
N ARG A 407 3.56 9.46 -16.19
CA ARG A 407 2.56 10.25 -15.48
C ARG A 407 1.41 9.35 -15.08
N MET A 408 0.93 9.53 -13.85
CA MET A 408 -0.28 8.85 -13.39
C MET A 408 -1.51 9.70 -13.71
N ASP A 409 -2.52 9.06 -14.32
CA ASP A 409 -3.86 9.63 -14.42
C ASP A 409 -4.56 9.46 -13.07
N CYS A 410 -4.73 10.56 -12.33
CA CYS A 410 -5.28 10.58 -10.98
C CYS A 410 -6.69 11.18 -10.90
#